data_AF-D5SMQ1-F1
#
_entry.id   AF-D5SMQ1-F1
#
_cell.length_a   1.000
_cell.length_b   1.000
_cell.length_c   1.000
_cell.angle_alpha   90.00
_cell.angle_beta   90.00
_cell.angle_gamma   90.00
#
_symmetry.space_group_name_H-M   'P 1'
#
loop_
_entity.id
_entity.type
_entity.pdbx_description
1 polymer ?
#
loop_
_entity_poly.entity_id
_entity_poly.type
_entity_poly.pdbx_seq_one_letter_code
_entity_poly.pdbx_strand_id
1 'polypeptide(L)' 'MPEPTPTFAEEMLTKVEDLLRKSAGLKVVTWDGKTMQYEDLFELRNKWRREVAQEQAKRNRVLRVDLSGF' A
#
# COMPACT_ATOMS: atom_id res chain seq x y z
N MET A 1 -18.90 -7.89 -11.56
CA MET A 1 -18.06 -6.68 -11.76
C MET A 1 -16.63 -7.15 -11.67
N PRO A 2 -15.74 -6.83 -12.63
CA PRO A 2 -14.32 -7.10 -12.44
C PRO A 2 -13.85 -6.28 -11.23
N GLU A 3 -13.11 -6.90 -10.31
CA GLU A 3 -12.51 -6.14 -9.21
C GLU A 3 -11.53 -5.12 -9.81
N PRO A 4 -11.51 -3.88 -9.29
CA PRO A 4 -10.55 -2.90 -9.75
C PRO A 4 -9.14 -3.46 -9.52
N THR A 5 -8.31 -3.49 -10.58
CA THR A 5 -6.90 -3.84 -10.44
C THR A 5 -6.29 -3.01 -9.30
N PRO A 6 -5.61 -3.67 -8.34
CA PRO A 6 -5.02 -2.98 -7.22
C PRO A 6 -3.97 -1.99 -7.73
N THR A 7 -3.91 -0.83 -7.09
CA THR A 7 -2.87 0.14 -7.40
C THR A 7 -1.54 -0.30 -6.80
N PHE A 8 -0.43 0.27 -7.28
CA PHE A 8 0.90 -0.07 -6.76
C PHE A 8 0.99 0.16 -5.24
N ALA A 9 0.40 1.24 -4.71
CA ALA A 9 0.38 1.45 -3.27
C ALA A 9 -0.44 0.39 -2.51
N GLU A 10 -1.52 -0.12 -3.08
CA GLU A 10 -2.34 -1.19 -2.49
C GLU A 10 -1.59 -2.52 -2.45
N GLU A 11 -0.85 -2.85 -3.52
CA GLU A 11 0.03 -4.01 -3.55
C GLU A 11 1.14 -3.90 -2.48
N MET A 12 1.77 -2.74 -2.36
CA MET A 12 2.82 -2.53 -1.37
C MET A 12 2.28 -2.55 0.06
N LEU A 13 1.10 -1.98 0.31
CA LEU A 13 0.43 -2.06 1.60
C LEU A 13 0.16 -3.53 1.98
N THR A 14 -0.36 -4.32 1.05
CA THR A 14 -0.64 -5.75 1.26
C THR A 14 0.63 -6.52 1.60
N LYS A 15 1.73 -6.28 0.87
CA LYS A 15 3.03 -6.91 1.14
C LYS A 15 3.56 -6.58 2.53
N VAL A 16 3.42 -5.32 2.97
CA VAL A 16 3.86 -4.89 4.30
C VAL A 16 2.99 -5.49 5.41
N GLU A 17 1.67 -5.59 5.21
CA GLU A 17 0.77 -6.24 6.17
C GLU A 17 1.05 -7.74 6.31
N ASP A 18 1.34 -8.41 5.20
CA ASP A 18 1.77 -9.82 5.21
C ASP A 18 3.11 -10.00 5.92
N LEU A 19 4.06 -9.09 5.70
CA LEU A 19 5.34 -9.12 6.39
C LEU A 19 5.15 -8.91 7.89
N LEU A 20 4.36 -7.93 8.32
CA LEU A 20 4.03 -7.71 9.73
C LEU A 20 3.42 -8.96 10.39
N ARG A 21 2.50 -9.65 9.69
CA ARG A 21 1.90 -10.89 10.20
C ARG A 21 2.92 -12.02 10.32
N LYS A 22 3.78 -12.21 9.33
CA LYS A 22 4.82 -13.26 9.31
C LYS A 22 5.95 -13.00 10.30
N SER A 23 6.22 -11.72 10.57
CA SER A 23 7.31 -11.27 11.41
C SER A 23 6.89 -10.89 12.83
N ALA A 24 5.64 -11.20 13.21
CA ALA A 24 5.13 -10.94 14.54
C ALA A 24 6.03 -11.60 15.60
N GLY A 25 6.59 -10.79 16.51
CA GLY A 25 7.52 -11.24 17.55
C GLY A 25 9.00 -11.21 17.16
N LEU A 26 9.34 -10.86 15.92
CA LEU A 26 10.71 -10.56 15.54
C LEU A 26 11.05 -9.12 15.94
N LYS A 27 12.28 -8.88 16.41
CA LYS A 27 12.77 -7.50 16.65
C LYS A 27 13.15 -6.81 15.35
N VAL A 28 13.68 -7.58 14.41
CA VAL A 28 14.29 -7.10 13.18
C VAL A 28 13.79 -7.95 12.02
N VAL A 29 13.54 -7.30 10.89
CA VAL A 29 13.03 -7.90 9.66
C VAL A 29 13.85 -7.47 8.47
N THR A 30 14.01 -8.37 7.50
CA THR A 30 14.65 -8.04 6.23
C THR A 30 13.57 -7.84 5.18
N TRP A 31 13.51 -6.63 4.62
CA TRP A 31 12.59 -6.27 3.56
C TRP A 31 13.36 -5.62 2.40
N ASP A 32 13.22 -6.18 1.20
CA ASP A 32 13.90 -5.70 -0.02
C ASP A 32 15.43 -5.59 0.14
N GLY A 33 16.04 -6.59 0.79
CA GLY A 33 17.47 -6.63 1.09
C GLY A 33 17.93 -5.67 2.20
N LYS A 34 17.02 -4.88 2.79
CA LYS A 34 17.31 -3.98 3.91
C LYS A 34 16.79 -4.55 5.22
N THR A 35 17.65 -4.53 6.22
CA THR A 35 17.31 -4.91 7.59
C THR A 35 16.72 -3.69 8.30
N MET A 36 15.51 -3.82 8.85
CA MET A 36 14.82 -2.76 9.59
C MET A 36 14.19 -3.29 10.87
N GLN A 37 13.89 -2.40 11.82
CA GLN A 37 13.21 -2.81 13.04
C GLN A 37 11.76 -3.17 12.72
N TYR A 38 11.19 -4.06 13.52
CA TYR A 38 9.78 -4.41 13.40
C TYR A 38 8.86 -3.19 13.62
N GLU A 39 9.28 -2.24 14.45
CA GLU A 39 8.58 -0.96 14.66
C GLU A 39 8.52 -0.12 13.38
N ASP A 40 9.61 -0.10 12.60
CA ASP A 40 9.70 0.64 11.33
C ASP A 40 8.69 0.12 10.29
N LEU A 41 8.31 -1.17 10.35
CA LEU A 41 7.27 -1.72 9.49
C LEU A 41 5.90 -1.09 9.72
N PHE A 42 5.59 -0.65 10.95
CA PHE A 42 4.33 0.05 11.21
C PHE A 42 4.32 1.45 10.61
N GLU A 43 5.43 2.17 10.69
CA GLU A 43 5.58 3.48 10.05
C GLU A 43 5.42 3.37 8.53
N LEU A 44 6.08 2.36 7.96
CA LEU A 44 6.01 2.03 6.56
C LEU A 44 4.60 1.64 6.11
N ARG A 45 3.88 0.85 6.90
CA ARG A 45 2.45 0.54 6.66
C ARG A 45 1.63 1.82 6.62
N ASN A 46 1.84 2.73 7.57
CA ASN A 46 1.14 4.01 7.62
C ASN A 46 1.47 4.90 6.42
N LYS A 47 2.72 4.89 5.95
CA LYS A 47 3.12 5.57 4.71
C LYS A 47 2.34 5.04 3.51
N TRP A 48 2.35 3.72 3.28
CA TRP A 48 1.63 3.13 2.14
C TRP A 48 0.12 3.35 2.22
N ARG A 49 -0.46 3.30 3.42
CA ARG A 49 -1.88 3.62 3.62
C ARG A 49 -2.22 5.06 3.21
N ARG A 50 -1.31 6.03 3.42
CA ARG A 50 -1.47 7.41 2.93
C ARG A 50 -1.35 7.49 1.41
N GLU A 51 -0.39 6.77 0.82
CA GLU A 51 -0.22 6.68 -0.64
C GLU A 51 -1.46 6.06 -1.32
N VAL A 52 -2.02 4.98 -0.76
CA VAL A 52 -3.28 4.37 -1.23
C VAL A 52 -4.39 5.41 -1.28
N ALA A 53 -4.56 6.21 -0.21
CA ALA A 53 -5.58 7.25 -0.21
C ALA A 53 -5.34 8.32 -1.30
N GLN A 54 -4.08 8.67 -1.58
CA GLN A 54 -3.74 9.61 -2.65
C GLN A 54 -3.99 9.03 -4.05
N GLU A 55 -3.63 7.76 -4.28
CA GLU A 55 -3.86 7.07 -5.54
C GLU A 55 -5.36 6.87 -5.79
N GLN A 56 -6.13 6.48 -4.78
CA GLN A 56 -7.59 6.38 -4.86
C GLN A 56 -8.23 7.75 -5.16
N ALA A 57 -7.75 8.82 -4.52
CA ALA A 57 -8.23 10.17 -4.82
C ALA A 57 -7.93 10.59 -6.27
N LYS A 58 -6.73 10.28 -6.78
CA LYS A 58 -6.36 10.51 -8.19
C LYS A 58 -7.23 9.68 -9.14
N ARG A 59 -7.46 8.39 -8.85
CA ARG A 59 -8.31 7.51 -9.65
C ARG A 59 -9.75 8.01 -9.73
N ASN A 60 -10.32 8.43 -8.60
CA ASN A 60 -11.65 9.04 -8.56
C ASN A 60 -11.72 10.36 -9.36
N ARG A 61 -10.64 11.14 -9.36
CA ARG A 61 -10.57 12.38 -10.16
C ARG A 61 -10.50 12.08 -11.66
N VAL A 62 -9.71 11.10 -12.09
CA VAL A 62 -9.63 10.68 -13.50
C VAL A 62 -10.98 10.15 -13.98
N LEU A 63 -11.61 9.26 -13.22
CA LEU A 63 -12.95 8.74 -13.54
C LEU A 63 -14.01 9.85 -13.65
N ARG A 64 -13.90 10.94 -12.87
CA ARG A 64 -14.81 12.10 -13.01
C ARG A 64 -14.55 12.94 -14.26
N VAL A 65 -13.30 13.04 -14.71
CA VAL A 65 -12.95 13.80 -15.93
C VAL A 65 -13.36 13.01 -17.19
N ASP A 66 -13.34 11.68 -17.13
CA ASP A 66 -13.61 10.78 -18.26
C ASP A 66 -15.10 10.39 -18.41
N LEU A 67 -16.03 11.15 -17.81
CA LEU A 67 -17.48 10.89 -17.89
C LEU A 67 -18.26 11.98 -18.64
N SER A 68 -17.58 12.86 -19.37
CA SER A 68 -18.22 13.99 -20.07
C SER A 68 -17.79 14.15 -21.54
N GLY A 69 -17.16 13.12 -22.12
CA GLY A 69 -16.57 13.16 -23.46
C GLY A 69 -17.37 12.48 -24.58
N PHE A 70 -18.62 12.09 -24.35
CA PHE A 70 -19.55 11.60 -25.39
C PHE A 70 -20.83 12.45 -25.41
#